data_AF-A0A554MH89-F1
#
_entry.id   AF-A0A554MH89-F1
#
_cell.length_a   1.000
_cell.length_b   1.000
_cell.length_c   1.000
_cell.angle_alpha   90.00
_cell.angle_beta   90.00
_cell.angle_gamma   90.00
#
_symmetry.space_group_name_H-M   'P 1'
#
loop_
_entity.id
_entity.type
_entity.pdbx_description
1 polymer ?
#
loop_
_entity_poly.entity_id
_entity_poly.type
_entity_poly.pdbx_seq_one_letter_code
_entity_poly.pdbx_strand_id
1 'polypeptide(L)'
;MAEEHGTALIPGWFPEFAGAVVRQLPRDIDQGIANGWSENQAALKKVLREVLMPDDGSTAKFKVWKTIKLGLRKSPQEYRKALLAGKYQIGTYANQILDKIPVSNEEVEVDLARVSGRQLGFKVNTRRDVIYERALELGLQQCPAEVGPALREQYTDQPMREWVL
;
A
#
# COMPACT_ATOMS: atom_id res chain seq x y z
N MET A 1 -12.85 35.17 -5.94
CA MET A 1 -12.27 34.09 -5.13
C MET A 1 -13.45 33.20 -4.73
N ALA A 2 -13.72 32.15 -5.50
CA ALA A 2 -14.78 31.18 -5.21
C ALA A 2 -14.10 29.83 -5.08
N GLU A 3 -14.18 29.24 -3.89
CA GLU A 3 -13.71 27.89 -3.61
C GLU A 3 -14.67 26.91 -4.29
N GLU A 4 -14.22 26.19 -5.31
CA GLU A 4 -14.97 25.09 -5.90
C GLU A 4 -14.96 23.91 -4.93
N HIS A 5 -15.99 23.83 -4.09
CA HIS A 5 -16.32 22.62 -3.34
C HIS A 5 -16.87 21.58 -4.31
N GLY A 6 -16.00 20.76 -4.89
CA GLY A 6 -16.38 19.61 -5.70
C GLY A 6 -17.31 18.69 -4.92
N THR A 7 -18.61 18.73 -5.22
CA THR A 7 -19.59 17.82 -4.63
C THR A 7 -19.34 16.43 -5.20
N ALA A 8 -18.98 15.47 -4.34
CA ALA A 8 -18.82 14.09 -4.76
C ALA A 8 -20.15 13.58 -5.36
N LEU A 9 -20.12 13.18 -6.63
CA LEU A 9 -21.28 12.58 -7.29
C LEU A 9 -21.56 11.21 -6.64
N ILE A 10 -22.58 11.15 -5.80
CA ILE A 10 -23.10 9.91 -5.25
C ILE A 10 -23.81 9.17 -6.40
N PRO A 11 -23.43 7.92 -6.71
CA PRO A 11 -24.14 7.14 -7.72
C PRO A 11 -25.62 6.99 -7.36
N GLY A 12 -26.51 7.13 -8.34
CA GLY A 12 -27.96 7.11 -8.12
C GLY A 12 -28.52 5.80 -7.53
N TRP A 13 -27.74 4.72 -7.44
CA TRP A 13 -28.12 3.46 -6.79
C TRP A 13 -27.76 3.39 -5.30
N PHE A 14 -26.88 4.29 -4.85
CA PHE A 14 -26.29 4.21 -3.51
C PHE A 14 -27.30 4.50 -2.39
N PRO A 15 -28.25 5.45 -2.52
CA PRO A 15 -29.28 5.67 -1.50
C PRO A 15 -30.14 4.43 -1.22
N GLU A 16 -30.53 3.70 -2.26
CA GLU A 16 -31.34 2.48 -2.16
C GLU A 16 -30.57 1.37 -1.45
N PHE A 17 -29.29 1.21 -1.80
CA PHE A 17 -28.38 0.28 -1.14
C PHE A 17 -28.19 0.63 0.35
N ALA A 18 -27.90 1.89 0.66
CA ALA A 18 -27.75 2.35 2.05
C ALA A 18 -29.03 2.08 2.87
N GLY A 19 -30.20 2.39 2.31
CA GLY A 19 -31.49 2.10 2.94
C GLY A 19 -31.75 0.59 3.12
N ALA A 20 -31.26 -0.26 2.22
CA ALA A 20 -31.33 -1.71 2.39
C ALA A 20 -30.43 -2.19 3.54
N VAL A 21 -29.20 -1.69 3.64
CA VAL A 21 -28.27 -2.04 4.74
C VAL A 21 -28.85 -1.65 6.09
N VAL A 22 -29.35 -0.42 6.25
CA VAL A 22 -29.94 0.06 7.51
C VAL A 22 -31.13 -0.80 7.95
N ARG A 23 -31.97 -1.24 7.00
CA ARG A 23 -33.12 -2.10 7.29
C ARG A 23 -32.75 -3.50 7.78
N GLN A 24 -31.54 -3.96 7.47
CA GLN A 24 -31.02 -5.28 7.87
C GLN A 24 -30.13 -5.24 9.11
N LEU A 25 -29.93 -4.06 9.71
CA LEU A 25 -29.17 -3.98 10.96
C LEU A 25 -29.88 -4.79 12.07
N PRO A 26 -29.14 -5.54 12.90
CA PRO A 26 -29.70 -6.25 14.03
C PRO A 26 -30.46 -5.30 14.95
N ARG A 27 -31.71 -5.63 15.28
CA ARG A 27 -32.57 -4.80 16.14
C ARG A 27 -32.26 -4.94 17.63
N ASP A 28 -31.41 -5.90 17.97
CA ASP A 28 -30.95 -6.27 19.30
C ASP A 28 -29.56 -5.71 19.63
N ILE A 29 -29.00 -4.85 18.77
CA ILE A 29 -27.78 -4.10 19.09
C ILE A 29 -28.06 -3.11 20.24
N ASP A 30 -27.38 -3.26 21.37
CA ASP A 30 -27.55 -2.33 22.47
C ASP A 30 -26.82 -0.99 22.20
N GLN A 31 -27.21 0.03 22.97
CA GLN A 31 -26.70 1.39 22.81
C GLN A 31 -25.18 1.48 22.99
N GLY A 32 -24.59 0.68 23.88
CA GLY A 32 -23.15 0.64 24.13
C GLY A 32 -22.39 0.13 22.90
N ILE A 33 -22.85 -0.97 22.31
CA ILE A 33 -22.26 -1.50 21.07
C ILE A 33 -22.44 -0.49 19.91
N ALA A 34 -23.63 0.10 19.76
CA ALA A 34 -23.89 1.09 18.72
C ALA A 34 -22.99 2.34 18.84
N ASN A 35 -22.80 2.84 20.05
CA ASN A 35 -21.90 3.97 20.33
C ASN A 35 -20.44 3.60 20.02
N GLY A 36 -19.99 2.41 20.44
CA GLY A 36 -18.62 1.94 20.19
C GLY A 36 -18.27 1.91 18.69
N TRP A 37 -19.19 1.45 17.84
CA TRP A 37 -18.99 1.49 16.38
C TRP A 37 -19.05 2.91 15.82
N SER A 38 -19.94 3.76 16.35
CA SER A 38 -20.09 5.15 15.90
C SER A 38 -18.85 5.99 16.22
N GLU A 39 -18.24 5.76 17.37
CA GLU A 39 -16.98 6.40 17.81
C GLU A 39 -15.77 5.81 17.07
N ASN A 40 -15.79 4.51 16.74
CA ASN A 40 -14.72 3.84 16.01
C ASN A 40 -15.06 3.61 14.52
N GLN A 41 -15.23 4.72 13.80
CA GLN A 41 -15.58 4.69 12.37
C GLN A 41 -14.54 3.96 11.51
N ALA A 42 -13.26 3.95 11.92
CA ALA A 42 -12.20 3.25 11.21
C ALA A 42 -12.39 1.72 11.26
N ALA A 43 -12.68 1.17 12.45
CA ALA A 43 -12.99 -0.25 12.60
C ALA A 43 -14.29 -0.61 11.90
N LEU A 44 -15.34 0.22 12.03
CA LEU A 44 -16.62 0.01 11.35
C LEU A 44 -16.45 -0.06 9.83
N LYS A 45 -15.70 0.89 9.26
CA LYS A 45 -15.40 0.93 7.82
C LYS A 45 -14.69 -0.35 7.36
N LYS A 46 -13.71 -0.84 8.13
CA LYS A 46 -12.96 -2.07 7.81
C LYS A 46 -13.88 -3.28 7.77
N VAL A 47 -14.70 -3.47 8.80
CA VAL A 47 -15.63 -4.62 8.89
C VAL A 47 -16.68 -4.57 7.78
N LEU A 48 -17.31 -3.41 7.57
CA LEU A 48 -18.30 -3.26 6.49
C LEU A 48 -17.69 -3.53 5.12
N ARG A 49 -16.44 -3.12 4.91
CA ARG A 49 -15.71 -3.41 3.67
C ARG A 49 -15.51 -4.91 3.48
N GLU A 50 -15.02 -5.61 4.50
CA GLU A 50 -14.78 -7.06 4.45
C GLU A 50 -16.07 -7.84 4.16
N VAL A 51 -17.20 -7.45 4.76
CA VAL A 51 -18.48 -8.15 4.62
C VAL A 51 -19.19 -7.82 3.30
N LEU A 52 -19.21 -6.54 2.91
CA LEU A 52 -19.96 -6.07 1.74
C LEU A 52 -19.18 -6.24 0.43
N MET A 53 -17.87 -6.44 0.50
CA MET A 53 -17.00 -6.69 -0.64
C MET A 53 -16.31 -8.05 -0.47
N PRO A 54 -17.06 -9.17 -0.59
CA PRO A 54 -16.46 -10.49 -0.49
C PRO A 54 -15.36 -10.64 -1.55
N ASP A 55 -14.25 -11.28 -1.16
CA ASP A 55 -13.23 -11.67 -2.11
C ASP A 55 -13.87 -12.56 -3.17
N ASP A 56 -13.88 -12.10 -4.42
CA ASP A 56 -14.46 -12.77 -5.59
C ASP A 56 -13.68 -14.04 -6.00
N GLY A 57 -12.90 -14.62 -5.08
CA GLY A 57 -12.02 -15.75 -5.35
C GLY A 57 -10.84 -15.40 -6.28
N SER A 58 -10.65 -14.14 -6.66
CA SER A 58 -9.42 -13.69 -7.32
C SER A 58 -8.31 -13.45 -6.28
N THR A 59 -7.88 -14.52 -5.61
CA THR A 59 -6.69 -14.52 -4.74
C THR A 59 -5.39 -14.46 -5.56
N ALA A 60 -5.32 -13.42 -6.39
CA ALA A 60 -4.13 -12.73 -6.81
C ALA A 60 -4.52 -11.26 -7.05
N LYS A 61 -5.04 -10.56 -6.02
CA LYS A 61 -5.43 -9.13 -6.14
C LYS A 61 -4.31 -8.29 -6.76
N PHE A 62 -3.06 -8.64 -6.44
CA PHE A 62 -1.88 -8.10 -7.08
C PHE A 62 -0.91 -9.23 -7.43
N LYS A 63 -0.52 -9.30 -8.70
CA LYS A 63 0.50 -10.24 -9.17
C LYS A 63 1.85 -9.89 -8.54
N VAL A 64 2.55 -10.87 -7.99
CA VAL A 64 3.95 -10.72 -7.58
C VAL A 64 4.75 -10.32 -8.82
N TRP A 65 5.37 -9.15 -8.74
CA TRP A 65 6.21 -8.62 -9.80
C TRP A 65 7.64 -9.12 -9.64
N LYS A 66 8.17 -9.13 -8.41
CA LYS A 66 9.51 -9.63 -8.13
C LYS A 66 9.62 -10.09 -6.68
N THR A 67 10.36 -11.16 -6.45
CA THR A 67 10.77 -11.60 -5.12
C THR A 67 12.23 -11.24 -4.92
N ILE A 68 12.55 -10.63 -3.79
CA ILE A 68 13.93 -10.26 -3.42
C ILE A 68 14.25 -10.76 -2.01
N LYS A 69 15.53 -10.94 -1.74
CA LYS A 69 16.03 -11.24 -0.39
C LYS A 69 16.47 -9.98 0.31
N LEU A 70 15.96 -9.73 1.51
CA LEU A 70 16.51 -8.75 2.44
C LEU A 70 17.50 -9.45 3.39
N GLY A 71 18.30 -8.67 4.10
CA GLY A 71 19.30 -9.16 5.04
C GLY A 71 20.56 -9.72 4.41
N LEU A 72 20.75 -9.62 3.09
CA LEU A 72 21.98 -10.05 2.40
C LEU A 72 23.19 -9.21 2.81
N ARG A 73 22.97 -7.92 3.06
CA ARG A 73 23.95 -7.00 3.60
C ARG A 73 23.53 -6.69 5.03
N LYS A 74 24.49 -6.52 5.94
CA LYS A 74 24.21 -6.25 7.37
C LYS A 74 24.39 -4.79 7.75
N SER A 75 24.77 -3.95 6.78
CA SER A 75 24.97 -2.52 7.01
C SER A 75 24.78 -1.68 5.74
N PRO A 76 24.42 -0.39 5.88
CA PRO A 76 24.45 0.59 4.78
C PRO A 76 25.77 0.63 4.00
N GLN A 77 26.89 0.46 4.70
CA GLN A 77 28.24 0.50 4.12
C GLN A 77 28.48 -0.71 3.20
N GLU A 78 27.97 -1.88 3.57
CA GLU A 78 28.03 -3.07 2.72
C GLU A 78 27.18 -2.91 1.46
N TYR A 79 25.98 -2.35 1.57
CA TYR A 79 25.17 -2.00 0.40
C TYR A 79 25.90 -1.03 -0.52
N ARG A 80 26.55 0.00 0.03
CA ARG A 80 27.34 0.96 -0.76
C ARG A 80 28.46 0.24 -1.54
N LYS A 81 29.19 -0.66 -0.89
CA LYS A 81 30.24 -1.46 -1.53
C LYS A 81 29.68 -2.35 -2.65
N ALA A 82 28.58 -3.04 -2.38
CA ALA A 82 27.93 -3.94 -3.32
C ALA A 82 27.43 -3.18 -4.56
N LEU A 83 26.78 -2.03 -4.36
CA LEU A 83 26.27 -1.20 -5.45
C LEU A 83 27.40 -0.61 -6.31
N LEU A 84 28.48 -0.14 -5.69
CA LEU A 84 29.66 0.35 -6.42
C LEU A 84 30.35 -0.78 -7.20
N ALA A 85 30.45 -1.98 -6.64
CA ALA A 85 30.98 -3.16 -7.33
C ALA A 85 30.09 -3.55 -8.53
N GLY A 86 28.77 -3.38 -8.41
CA GLY A 86 27.79 -3.51 -9.49
C GLY A 86 27.82 -2.36 -10.52
N LYS A 87 28.76 -1.41 -10.40
CA LYS A 87 28.91 -0.23 -11.26
C LYS A 87 27.69 0.72 -11.21
N TYR A 88 26.91 0.69 -10.13
CA TYR A 88 25.84 1.64 -9.90
C TYR A 88 26.40 2.96 -9.36
N GLN A 89 25.86 4.07 -9.86
CA GLN A 89 26.15 5.39 -9.32
C GLN A 89 25.23 5.69 -8.15
N ILE A 90 25.79 6.23 -7.06
CA ILE A 90 25.04 6.61 -5.86
C ILE A 90 25.16 8.13 -5.69
N GLY A 91 24.06 8.85 -5.89
CA GLY A 91 24.01 10.30 -5.70
C GLY A 91 24.11 10.69 -4.22
N THR A 92 24.39 11.97 -3.96
CA THR A 92 24.55 12.52 -2.60
C THR A 92 23.36 12.24 -1.69
N TYR A 93 22.13 12.48 -2.16
CA TYR A 93 20.92 12.21 -1.38
C TYR A 93 20.67 10.72 -1.17
N ALA A 94 20.94 9.89 -2.18
CA ALA A 94 20.83 8.44 -2.04
C ALA A 94 21.79 7.91 -0.97
N ASN A 95 23.01 8.46 -0.89
CA ASN A 95 23.95 8.14 0.19
C ASN A 95 23.40 8.52 1.58
N GLN A 96 22.84 9.72 1.73
CA GLN A 96 22.27 10.17 3.00
C GLN A 96 21.05 9.34 3.43
N ILE A 97 20.24 8.89 2.47
CA ILE A 97 19.11 7.99 2.74
C ILE A 97 19.63 6.62 3.16
N LEU A 98 20.63 6.08 2.44
CA LEU A 98 21.23 4.78 2.74
C LEU A 98 21.80 4.73 4.16
N ASP A 99 22.42 5.80 4.64
CA ASP A 99 22.96 5.85 6.01
C ASP A 99 21.89 5.75 7.11
N LYS A 100 20.60 5.94 6.78
CA LYS A 100 19.48 5.96 7.72
C LYS A 100 18.57 4.73 7.66
N ILE A 101 18.79 3.82 6.70
CA ILE A 101 17.89 2.68 6.56
C ILE A 101 18.15 1.63 7.66
N PRO A 102 17.10 1.06 8.27
CA PRO A 102 17.23 -0.20 8.98
C PRO A 102 17.54 -1.33 7.99
N VAL A 103 18.35 -2.29 8.42
CA VAL A 103 18.76 -3.46 7.64
C VAL A 103 18.42 -4.71 8.44
N SER A 104 17.88 -5.73 7.78
CA SER A 104 17.50 -6.99 8.41
C SER A 104 18.72 -7.78 8.88
N ASN A 105 18.64 -8.33 10.10
CA ASN A 105 19.65 -9.23 10.63
C ASN A 105 19.54 -10.64 10.02
N GLU A 106 18.36 -11.00 9.51
CA GLU A 106 18.06 -12.32 8.95
C GLU A 106 17.74 -12.21 7.47
N GLU A 107 18.09 -13.26 6.72
CA GLU A 107 17.70 -13.35 5.31
C GLU A 107 16.22 -13.67 5.21
N VAL A 108 15.46 -12.77 4.60
CA VAL A 108 14.00 -12.92 4.42
C VAL A 108 13.62 -12.64 2.97
N GLU A 109 12.77 -13.49 2.41
CA GLU A 109 12.20 -13.26 1.08
C GLU A 109 10.99 -12.35 1.17
N VAL A 110 10.95 -11.35 0.30
CA VAL A 110 9.86 -10.37 0.22
C VAL A 110 9.34 -10.33 -1.20
N ASP A 111 8.02 -10.56 -1.33
CA ASP A 111 7.29 -10.41 -2.58
C ASP A 111 6.89 -8.95 -2.80
N LEU A 112 7.33 -8.39 -3.91
CA LEU A 112 7.01 -7.03 -4.33
C LEU A 112 5.91 -7.07 -5.38
N ALA A 113 4.89 -6.23 -5.17
CA ALA A 113 3.84 -5.98 -6.14
C ALA A 113 4.02 -4.61 -6.78
N ARG A 114 3.91 -4.54 -8.11
CA ARG A 114 3.89 -3.27 -8.84
C ARG A 114 2.43 -2.89 -9.11
N VAL A 115 1.94 -1.89 -8.39
CA VAL A 115 0.52 -1.52 -8.40
C VAL A 115 0.34 -0.06 -8.79
N SER A 116 -0.46 0.18 -9.82
CA SER A 116 -0.86 1.52 -10.24
C SER A 116 -2.03 2.05 -9.42
N GLY A 117 -2.18 3.38 -9.34
CA GLY A 117 -3.35 4.00 -8.70
C GLY A 117 -4.69 3.52 -9.30
N ARG A 118 -4.71 3.21 -10.61
CA ARG A 118 -5.90 2.64 -11.26
C ARG A 118 -6.24 1.24 -10.74
N GLN A 119 -5.24 0.39 -10.50
CA GLN A 119 -5.44 -0.93 -9.89
C GLN A 119 -5.89 -0.82 -8.42
N LEU A 120 -5.57 0.28 -7.74
CA LEU A 120 -6.09 0.59 -6.40
C LEU A 120 -7.52 1.17 -6.41
N GLY A 121 -8.07 1.46 -7.60
CA GLY A 121 -9.43 1.98 -7.80
C GLY A 121 -9.52 3.49 -8.04
N PHE A 122 -8.39 4.21 -8.15
CA PHE A 122 -8.39 5.65 -8.39
C PHE A 122 -8.56 5.97 -9.87
N LYS A 123 -9.43 6.95 -10.17
CA LYS A 123 -9.68 7.43 -11.55
C LYS A 123 -8.84 8.65 -11.92
N VAL A 124 -8.33 9.36 -10.92
CA VAL A 124 -7.58 10.61 -11.05
C VAL A 124 -6.32 10.57 -10.21
N ASN A 125 -5.42 11.53 -10.44
CA ASN A 125 -4.24 11.68 -9.61
C ASN A 125 -4.66 11.90 -8.15
N THR A 126 -4.09 11.12 -7.25
CA THR A 126 -4.53 11.02 -5.86
C THR A 126 -3.35 11.29 -4.93
N ARG A 127 -3.62 11.88 -3.77
CA ARG A 127 -2.61 12.18 -2.76
C ARG A 127 -1.96 10.88 -2.24
N ARG A 128 -0.67 10.95 -1.94
CA ARG A 128 0.17 9.77 -1.65
C ARG A 128 -0.27 9.00 -0.40
N ASP A 129 -0.67 9.71 0.64
CA ASP A 129 -1.22 9.14 1.88
C ASP A 129 -2.49 8.32 1.62
N VAL A 130 -3.43 8.85 0.83
CA VAL A 130 -4.67 8.14 0.44
C VAL A 130 -4.36 6.89 -0.39
N ILE A 131 -3.33 6.95 -1.24
CA ILE A 131 -2.84 5.79 -1.99
C ILE A 131 -2.31 4.70 -1.04
N TYR A 132 -1.55 5.08 -0.01
CA TYR A 132 -1.02 4.13 0.97
C TYR A 132 -2.11 3.51 1.84
N GLU A 133 -3.04 4.31 2.36
CA GLU A 133 -4.19 3.80 3.10
C GLU A 133 -4.98 2.80 2.25
N ARG A 134 -5.20 3.13 0.98
CA ARG A 134 -5.90 2.25 0.05
C ARG A 134 -5.16 0.95 -0.23
N ALA A 135 -3.83 1.01 -0.36
CA ALA A 135 -3.01 -0.18 -0.53
C ALA A 135 -3.11 -1.11 0.70
N LEU A 136 -3.04 -0.54 1.91
CA LEU A 136 -3.22 -1.27 3.18
C LEU A 136 -4.62 -1.90 3.29
N GLU A 137 -5.67 -1.16 2.94
CA GLU A 137 -7.06 -1.66 2.87
C GLU A 137 -7.25 -2.85 1.89
N LEU A 138 -6.33 -3.01 0.93
CA LEU A 138 -6.36 -4.07 -0.06
C LEU A 138 -5.39 -5.22 0.26
N GLY A 139 -4.78 -5.19 1.45
CA GLY A 139 -3.91 -6.25 1.95
C GLY A 139 -2.44 -6.13 1.55
N LEU A 140 -2.05 -5.02 0.90
CA LEU A 140 -0.63 -4.71 0.69
C LEU A 140 0.00 -4.20 1.99
N GLN A 141 1.33 -4.22 2.04
CA GLN A 141 2.11 -3.69 3.14
C GLN A 141 3.11 -2.66 2.65
N GLN A 142 3.52 -1.75 3.52
CA GLN A 142 4.62 -0.83 3.19
C GLN A 142 5.93 -1.61 3.09
N CYS A 143 6.66 -1.36 2.00
CA CYS A 143 7.98 -1.95 1.81
C CYS A 143 8.96 -1.45 2.90
N PRO A 144 9.75 -2.34 3.52
CA PRO A 144 10.88 -1.92 4.34
C PRO A 144 11.83 -1.02 3.55
N ALA A 145 12.49 -0.06 4.22
CA ALA A 145 13.41 0.87 3.55
C ALA A 145 14.58 0.15 2.85
N GLU A 146 14.98 -1.02 3.37
CA GLU A 146 16.00 -1.89 2.78
C GLU A 146 15.66 -2.40 1.38
N VAL A 147 14.37 -2.48 1.02
CA VAL A 147 13.93 -2.91 -0.31
C VAL A 147 14.58 -2.07 -1.41
N GLY A 148 14.80 -0.77 -1.19
CA GLY A 148 15.42 0.11 -2.17
C GLY A 148 16.80 -0.38 -2.66
N PRO A 149 17.82 -0.42 -1.78
CA PRO A 149 19.14 -0.91 -2.16
C PRO A 149 19.16 -2.41 -2.47
N ALA A 150 18.41 -3.24 -1.74
CA ALA A 150 18.36 -4.68 -2.00
C ALA A 150 17.80 -5.02 -3.39
N LEU A 151 16.75 -4.31 -3.81
CA LEU A 151 16.18 -4.43 -5.16
C LEU A 151 17.19 -3.98 -6.21
N ARG A 152 17.88 -2.85 -5.98
CA ARG A 152 18.89 -2.34 -6.92
C ARG A 152 20.04 -3.33 -7.13
N GLU A 153 20.46 -4.02 -6.07
CA GLU A 153 21.50 -5.05 -6.12
C GLU A 153 21.04 -6.32 -6.85
N GLN A 154 19.80 -6.76 -6.64
CA GLN A 154 19.26 -8.03 -7.19
C GLN A 154 18.54 -7.90 -8.53
N TYR A 155 18.24 -6.67 -8.98
CA TYR A 155 17.57 -6.41 -10.25
C TYR A 155 18.50 -5.71 -11.23
N THR A 156 19.44 -6.48 -11.76
CA THR A 156 20.55 -5.95 -12.57
C THR A 156 20.17 -5.61 -14.00
N ASP A 157 19.08 -6.18 -14.49
CA ASP A 157 18.61 -6.12 -15.87
C ASP A 157 17.38 -5.21 -16.04
N GLN A 158 17.23 -4.19 -15.19
CA GLN A 158 16.12 -3.24 -15.27
C GLN A 158 16.03 -2.59 -16.67
N PRO A 159 14.92 -2.78 -17.40
CA PRO A 159 14.73 -2.17 -18.71
C PRO A 159 14.80 -0.64 -18.67
N MET A 160 15.35 -0.07 -19.74
CA MET A 160 15.34 1.37 -19.96
C MET A 160 13.89 1.89 -19.95
N ARG A 161 13.64 2.99 -19.22
CA ARG A 161 12.31 3.62 -18.96
C ARG A 161 11.38 2.86 -18.01
N GLU A 162 11.84 1.80 -17.37
CA GLU A 162 11.14 1.28 -16.18
C GLU A 162 11.55 2.12 -14.96
N TRP A 163 10.58 2.61 -14.18
CA TRP A 163 10.82 3.34 -12.93
C TRP A 163 10.14 2.59 -11.79
N VAL A 164 10.93 2.11 -10.82
CA VAL A 164 10.48 1.23 -9.72
C VAL A 164 10.86 1.77 -8.33
N LEU A 165 11.60 2.87 -8.27
CA LEU A 165 12.07 3.56 -7.07
C LEU A 165 11.92 5.07 -7.25
#